data_AF-A0A126QL22-F1
#
_entry.id   AF-A0A126QL22-F1
#
_cell.length_a   1.000
_cell.length_b   1.000
_cell.length_c   1.000
_cell.angle_alpha   90.00
_cell.angle_beta   90.00
_cell.angle_gamma   90.00
#
_symmetry.space_group_name_H-M   'P 1'
#
loop_
_entity.id
_entity.type
_entity.pdbx_description
1 polymer ?
#
loop_
_entity_poly.entity_id
_entity_poly.type
_entity_poly.pdbx_seq_one_letter_code
_entity_poly.pdbx_strand_id
1 'polypeptide(L)' 'MEFYTVQDYYTFTKGCVYLIMGGILVAATLYWQFLMGGNKKDD' A
#
# COMPACT_ATOMS: atom_id res chain seq x y z
N MET A 1 18.56 -1.36 -17.13
CA MET A 1 18.39 -2.83 -16.98
C MET A 1 17.25 -3.18 -17.92
N GLU A 2 17.55 -3.60 -19.15
CA GLU A 2 16.51 -4.00 -20.09
C GLU A 2 15.95 -5.35 -19.65
N PHE A 3 14.62 -5.48 -19.57
CA PHE A 3 13.93 -6.70 -19.18
C PHE A 3 13.90 -7.66 -20.37
N TYR A 4 14.87 -8.59 -20.46
CA TYR A 4 14.98 -9.48 -21.62
C TYR A 4 14.16 -10.77 -21.51
N THR A 5 13.52 -11.02 -20.37
CA THR A 5 12.69 -12.23 -20.17
C THR A 5 11.31 -11.89 -19.60
N VAL A 6 10.30 -12.65 -20.02
CA VAL A 6 8.93 -12.56 -19.49
C VAL A 6 8.92 -12.81 -17.97
N GLN A 7 9.84 -13.65 -17.49
CA GLN A 7 9.99 -13.96 -16.07
C GLN A 7 10.43 -12.74 -15.25
N ASP A 8 11.38 -11.94 -15.75
CA ASP A 8 11.87 -10.75 -15.05
C ASP A 8 10.79 -9.67 -14.97
N TYR A 9 10.06 -9.46 -16.07
CA TYR A 9 8.91 -8.55 -16.08
C TYR A 9 7.85 -8.97 -15.05
N TYR A 10 7.49 -10.25 -15.04
CA TYR A 10 6.48 -10.77 -14.12
C TYR A 10 6.92 -10.68 -12.66
N THR A 11 8.20 -10.93 -12.38
CA THR A 11 8.77 -10.82 -11.02
C THR A 11 8.79 -9.37 -10.56
N PHE A 12 9.20 -8.44 -11.43
CA PHE A 12 9.18 -7.00 -11.15
C PHE A 12 7.76 -6.50 -10.86
N THR A 13 6.80 -6.81 -11.74
CA THR A 13 5.40 -6.42 -11.56
C THR A 13 4.82 -6.99 -10.27
N LYS A 14 5.08 -8.26 -9.94
CA LYS A 14 4.67 -8.85 -8.66
C LYS A 14 5.25 -8.10 -7.47
N GLY A 15 6.53 -7.76 -7.51
CA GLY A 15 7.18 -6.95 -6.48
C GLY A 15 6.47 -5.61 -6.27
N CYS A 16 6.19 -4.89 -7.35
CA CYS A 16 5.42 -3.63 -7.29
C CYS A 16 4.02 -3.83 -6.70
N VAL A 17 3.30 -4.89 -7.09
CA VAL A 17 1.96 -5.20 -6.58
C VAL A 17 2.01 -5.45 -5.07
N TYR A 18 2.98 -6.19 -4.55
CA TYR A 18 3.11 -6.41 -3.11
C TYR A 18 3.42 -5.12 -2.34
N LEU A 19 4.25 -4.23 -2.89
CA LEU A 19 4.52 -2.93 -2.29
C LEU A 19 3.27 -2.05 -2.24
N ILE A 20 2.49 -2.01 -3.34
CA ILE A 20 1.22 -1.28 -3.39
C ILE A 20 0.21 -1.87 -2.40
N MET A 21 0.10 -3.20 -2.33
CA MET A 21 -0.81 -3.88 -1.41
C MET A 21 -0.47 -3.57 0.05
N GLY A 22 0.81 -3.63 0.43
CA GLY A 22 1.27 -3.22 1.76
C GLY A 22 0.99 -1.74 2.04
N GLY A 23 1.23 -0.86 1.06
CA GLY A 23 0.94 0.56 1.16
C GLY A 23 -0.54 0.86 1.39
N ILE A 24 -1.44 0.16 0.69
CA ILE A 24 -2.89 0.31 0.85
C ILE A 24 -3.34 -0.09 2.26
N LEU A 25 -2.80 -1.17 2.83
CA LEU A 25 -3.14 -1.59 4.19
C LEU A 25 -2.76 -0.52 5.22
N VAL A 26 -1.56 0.05 5.11
CA VAL A 26 -1.12 1.15 5.99
C VAL A 26 -1.98 2.39 5.78
N ALA A 27 -2.22 2.79 4.52
CA ALA A 27 -3.03 3.95 4.18
C ALA A 27 -4.47 3.82 4.68
N ALA A 28 -5.10 2.64 4.53
CA ALA A 28 -6.45 2.38 5.02
C ALA A 28 -6.53 2.51 6.55
N THR A 29 -5.52 2.00 7.27
CA THR A 29 -5.47 2.08 8.74
C THR A 29 -5.30 3.53 9.21
N LEU A 30 -4.42 4.30 8.55
CA LEU A 30 -4.23 5.73 8.84
C LEU A 30 -5.46 6.56 8.48
N TYR A 31 -6.09 6.26 7.36
CA TYR A 31 -7.34 6.89 6.93
C TYR A 31 -8.47 6.62 7.91
N TRP A 32 -8.58 5.38 8.41
CA TRP A 32 -9.54 5.01 9.44
C TRP A 32 -9.30 5.79 10.75
N GLN A 33 -8.04 5.93 11.19
CA GLN A 33 -7.71 6.78 12.34
C GLN A 33 -8.04 8.26 12.09
N PHE A 34 -7.78 8.77 10.89
CA PHE A 34 -8.14 10.14 10.50
C PHE A 34 -9.65 10.37 10.59
N LEU A 35 -10.46 9.44 10.08
CA LEU A 35 -11.92 9.51 10.15
C LEU A 35 -12.45 9.39 11.59
N MET A 36 -11.87 8.50 12.41
CA MET A 36 -12.28 8.33 13.82
C MET A 36 -11.74 9.41 14.76
N GLY A 37 -10.72 10.16 14.35
CA GLY A 37 -10.05 11.19 15.14
C GLY A 37 -10.95 12.37 15.52
N GLY A 38 -12.14 12.48 14.93
CA GLY A 38 -13.15 13.51 15.22
C GLY A 38 -14.03 13.26 16.47
N ASN A 39 -13.81 12.19 17.23
CA ASN A 39 -14.56 11.92 18.47
C ASN A 39 -13.68 11.96 19.73
N LYS A 40 -12.73 12.90 19.78
CA LYS A 40 -12.26 13.39 21.08
C LYS A 40 -13.46 14.13 21.71
N LYS A 41 -14.17 13.44 22.60
CA LYS A 41 -14.94 14.13 23.62
C LYS A 41 -13.92 14.92 24.44
N ASP A 42 -14.03 16.24 24.35
CA ASP A 42 -13.49 17.12 25.38
C ASP A 42 -14.21 16.76 26.69
N ASP A 43 -13.52 16.02 27.56
CA ASP A 43 -13.81 15.90 29.00
C ASP A 43 -12.51 16.25 29.76
#